data_AF-A0A3L6RDC9-F1
#
_entry.id   AF-A0A3L6RDC9-F1
#
_cell.length_a   1.000
_cell.length_b   1.000
_cell.length_c   1.000
_cell.angle_alpha   90.00
_cell.angle_beta   90.00
_cell.angle_gamma   90.00
#
_symmetry.space_group_name_H-M   'P 1'
#
loop_
_entity.id
_entity.type
_entity.pdbx_description
1 polymer ?
#
loop_
_entity_poly.entity_id
_entity_poly.type
_entity_poly.pdbx_seq_one_letter_code
_entity_poly.pdbx_strand_id
1 'polypeptide(L)'
;MAAASKASAAALLVAAVAVLLAASASAQTTHDNCAKNKKVTVQNLCAHDVALTLEPLANSPHLFNGAPTYTLRPHSHVEFPVCWWTGRLHAPRAPTAEFHVGVDGGSFYLAANTRQPGLDVPVIVSPHGALLQGGCPAVGCPVQGPCSASQVPSGRCRNVQEIKVIYCSPHV
;
A
#
# COMPACT_ATOMS: atom_id res chain seq x y z
N MET A 1 -35.77 55.81 -22.66
CA MET A 1 -36.60 54.60 -22.91
C MET A 1 -35.71 53.41 -22.60
N ALA A 2 -35.78 52.89 -21.37
CA ALA A 2 -36.41 51.60 -21.02
C ALA A 2 -35.67 50.39 -21.64
N ALA A 3 -35.28 49.30 -20.97
CA ALA A 3 -35.35 48.90 -19.57
C ALA A 3 -34.42 47.66 -19.36
N ALA A 4 -33.86 47.57 -18.17
CA ALA A 4 -33.65 46.38 -17.32
C ALA A 4 -33.42 44.97 -17.92
N SER A 5 -32.29 44.39 -17.47
CA SER A 5 -32.19 43.06 -16.84
C SER A 5 -32.13 41.81 -17.71
N LYS A 6 -30.95 41.18 -17.72
CA LYS A 6 -30.75 39.71 -17.65
C LYS A 6 -29.29 39.39 -17.27
N ALA A 7 -28.82 39.99 -16.18
CA ALA A 7 -27.59 39.59 -15.49
C ALA A 7 -27.88 38.39 -14.58
N SER A 8 -28.35 37.24 -15.12
CA SER A 8 -28.63 36.03 -14.31
C SER A 8 -28.80 34.79 -15.20
N ALA A 9 -27.77 34.34 -15.92
CA ALA A 9 -27.85 33.04 -16.60
C ALA A 9 -26.50 32.37 -16.92
N ALA A 10 -25.35 33.00 -16.67
CA ALA A 10 -24.04 32.43 -17.01
C ALA A 10 -23.20 31.99 -15.79
N ALA A 11 -23.83 31.87 -14.61
CA ALA A 11 -23.15 31.51 -13.36
C ALA A 11 -23.32 30.02 -12.95
N LEU A 12 -23.75 29.15 -13.87
CA LEU A 12 -24.07 27.74 -13.58
C LEU A 12 -23.34 26.70 -14.45
N LEU A 13 -22.26 27.10 -15.11
CA LEU A 13 -21.41 26.21 -15.92
C LEU A 13 -19.96 26.09 -15.42
N VAL A 14 -19.72 26.41 -14.14
CA VAL A 14 -18.43 26.18 -13.45
C VAL A 14 -18.66 25.19 -12.30
N ALA A 15 -19.26 24.03 -12.60
CA ALA A 15 -19.50 22.97 -11.62
C ALA A 15 -19.55 21.59 -12.29
N ALA A 16 -18.55 21.27 -13.10
CA ALA A 16 -18.17 19.96 -13.63
C ALA A 16 -17.18 20.29 -14.74
N VAL A 17 -15.89 20.02 -14.67
CA VAL A 17 -15.28 18.68 -14.65
C VAL A 17 -13.86 18.90 -14.12
N ALA A 18 -13.67 18.81 -12.81
CA ALA A 18 -12.35 18.51 -12.24
C ALA A 18 -12.25 16.98 -12.17
N VAL A 19 -12.21 16.32 -13.33
CA VAL A 19 -11.78 14.93 -13.37
C VAL A 19 -10.28 14.98 -13.22
N LEU A 20 -9.84 14.66 -12.01
CA LEU A 20 -8.47 14.27 -11.74
C LEU A 20 -8.10 13.17 -12.73
N LEU A 21 -7.35 13.53 -13.77
CA LEU A 21 -6.50 12.59 -14.48
C LEU A 21 -5.34 12.26 -13.53
N ALA A 22 -5.63 11.43 -12.52
CA ALA A 22 -4.60 10.60 -11.93
C ALA A 22 -4.16 9.67 -13.07
N ALA A 23 -3.04 10.02 -13.71
CA ALA A 23 -2.30 9.09 -14.55
C ALA A 23 -1.79 7.99 -13.62
N SER A 24 -2.64 7.01 -13.32
CA SER A 24 -2.25 5.76 -12.72
C SER A 24 -1.21 5.17 -13.67
N ALA A 25 0.05 5.08 -13.22
CA ALA A 25 1.05 4.28 -13.88
C ALA A 25 0.43 2.90 -14.14
N SER A 26 0.13 2.61 -15.41
CA SER A 26 -0.59 1.39 -15.78
C SER A 26 0.36 0.21 -15.60
N ALA A 27 0.38 -0.34 -14.39
CA ALA A 27 0.83 -1.70 -14.15
C ALA A 27 0.06 -2.61 -15.10
N GLN A 28 0.76 -3.43 -15.89
CA GLN A 28 0.18 -4.30 -16.91
C GLN A 28 -1.06 -5.03 -16.38
N THR A 29 -2.25 -4.65 -16.86
CA THR A 29 -3.55 -5.11 -16.33
C THR A 29 -4.15 -6.27 -17.10
N THR A 30 -3.47 -6.79 -18.13
CA THR A 30 -4.06 -7.66 -19.16
C THR A 30 -3.97 -9.16 -18.85
N HIS A 31 -3.39 -9.58 -17.72
CA HIS A 31 -3.44 -10.98 -17.32
C HIS A 31 -4.75 -11.26 -16.58
N ASP A 32 -5.39 -12.41 -16.82
CA ASP A 32 -6.65 -12.79 -16.14
C ASP A 32 -6.59 -12.71 -14.61
N ASN A 33 -5.41 -12.92 -14.01
CA ASN A 33 -5.25 -12.78 -12.58
C ASN A 33 -4.99 -11.33 -12.11
N CYS A 34 -4.64 -10.41 -13.02
CA CYS A 34 -4.67 -8.96 -12.75
C CYS A 34 -6.10 -8.47 -12.50
N ALA A 35 -7.11 -9.12 -13.10
CA ALA A 35 -8.52 -8.76 -12.94
C ALA A 35 -9.07 -9.04 -11.52
N LYS A 36 -8.26 -9.63 -10.63
CA LYS A 36 -8.62 -9.97 -9.24
C LYS A 36 -8.53 -8.77 -8.26
N ASN A 37 -8.53 -7.53 -8.75
CA ASN A 37 -8.50 -6.29 -7.95
C ASN A 37 -7.40 -6.30 -6.87
N LYS A 38 -6.17 -6.65 -7.25
CA LYS A 38 -5.05 -6.71 -6.32
C LYS A 38 -4.58 -5.33 -5.92
N LYS A 39 -4.10 -5.20 -4.69
CA LYS A 39 -3.56 -3.94 -4.18
C LYS A 39 -2.44 -4.13 -3.15
N VAL A 40 -1.64 -3.09 -3.00
CA VAL A 40 -0.73 -2.92 -1.87
C VAL A 40 -1.30 -1.80 -1.01
N THR A 41 -1.46 -2.04 0.27
CA THR A 41 -1.93 -1.02 1.21
C THR A 41 -0.83 -0.72 2.21
N VAL A 42 -0.57 0.56 2.42
CA VAL A 42 0.34 1.01 3.47
C VAL A 42 -0.47 1.78 4.49
N GLN A 43 -0.37 1.38 5.75
CA GLN A 43 -1.14 1.94 6.85
C GLN A 43 -0.20 2.48 7.92
N ASN A 44 -0.45 3.71 8.35
CA ASN A 44 0.24 4.36 9.44
C ASN A 44 -0.69 4.42 10.65
N LEU A 45 -0.44 3.59 11.66
CA LEU A 45 -1.13 3.67 12.96
C LEU A 45 -0.33 4.44 14.01
N CYS A 46 0.84 4.96 13.65
CA CYS A 46 1.64 5.81 14.51
C CYS A 46 0.95 7.16 14.75
N ALA A 47 1.34 7.84 15.84
CA ALA A 47 0.88 9.20 16.14
C ALA A 47 1.63 10.31 15.34
N HIS A 48 2.57 9.93 14.48
CA HIS A 48 3.40 10.84 13.68
C HIS A 48 3.40 10.44 12.20
N ASP A 49 3.81 11.35 11.33
CA ASP A 49 3.96 11.08 9.90
C ASP A 49 5.01 9.99 9.64
N VAL A 50 4.72 9.07 8.73
CA VAL A 50 5.69 8.08 8.25
C VAL A 50 6.08 8.48 6.82
N ALA A 51 7.34 8.85 6.61
CA ALA A 51 7.89 9.12 5.29
C ALA A 51 8.39 7.82 4.66
N LEU A 52 7.79 7.44 3.54
CA LEU A 52 8.07 6.19 2.84
C LEU A 52 8.97 6.45 1.64
N THR A 53 9.91 5.54 1.39
CA THR A 53 10.59 5.38 0.10
C THR A 53 10.39 3.96 -0.42
N LEU A 54 10.45 3.81 -1.74
CA LEU A 54 10.33 2.52 -2.42
C LEU A 54 11.67 2.12 -3.01
N GLU A 55 11.91 0.81 -3.00
CA GLU A 55 12.89 0.18 -3.85
C GLU A 55 12.18 -0.91 -4.67
N PRO A 56 11.64 -0.56 -5.85
CA PRO A 56 11.00 -1.52 -6.73
C PRO A 56 12.01 -2.55 -7.24
N LEU A 57 11.62 -3.83 -7.25
CA LEU A 57 12.43 -4.94 -7.74
C LEU A 57 11.74 -5.65 -8.88
N ALA A 58 12.49 -6.47 -9.62
CA ALA A 58 11.96 -7.26 -10.73
C ALA A 58 11.19 -6.42 -11.78
N ASN A 59 11.59 -5.17 -12.01
CA ASN A 59 10.92 -4.20 -12.88
C ASN A 59 9.50 -3.81 -12.44
N SER A 60 9.23 -3.87 -11.13
CA SER A 60 7.93 -3.46 -10.59
C SER A 60 7.63 -1.99 -10.85
N PRO A 61 6.36 -1.64 -11.14
CA PRO A 61 5.96 -0.25 -11.30
C PRO A 61 6.14 0.54 -10.00
N HIS A 62 6.43 1.83 -10.14
CA HIS A 62 6.57 2.72 -8.99
C HIS A 62 5.18 3.04 -8.39
N LEU A 63 4.98 2.79 -7.09
CA LEU A 63 3.66 2.97 -6.46
C LEU A 63 3.29 4.45 -6.22
N PHE A 64 4.27 5.30 -5.88
CA PHE A 64 4.00 6.69 -5.48
C PHE A 64 3.85 7.67 -6.66
N ASN A 65 3.26 7.26 -7.77
CA ASN A 65 3.13 8.08 -8.99
C ASN A 65 4.46 8.71 -9.46
N GLY A 66 5.56 7.97 -9.30
CA GLY A 66 6.92 8.42 -9.64
C GLY A 66 7.58 9.38 -8.63
N ALA A 67 6.91 9.77 -7.55
CA ALA A 67 7.52 10.58 -6.50
C ALA A 67 8.57 9.76 -5.70
N PRO A 68 9.73 10.34 -5.35
CA PRO A 68 10.77 9.62 -4.62
C PRO A 68 10.37 9.26 -3.19
N THR A 69 9.43 10.01 -2.61
CA THR A 69 8.93 9.83 -1.25
C THR A 69 7.41 9.95 -1.20
N TYR A 70 6.81 9.29 -0.22
CA TYR A 70 5.39 9.44 0.09
C TYR A 70 5.20 9.64 1.59
N THR A 71 4.55 10.72 2.01
CA THR A 71 4.28 10.97 3.43
C THR A 71 2.90 10.46 3.80
N LEU A 72 2.86 9.44 4.65
CA LEU A 72 1.62 8.88 5.18
C LEU A 72 1.30 9.50 6.53
N ARG A 73 0.16 10.19 6.63
CA ARG A 73 -0.27 10.93 7.84
C ARG A 73 -0.62 9.97 9.00
N PRO A 74 -0.58 10.45 10.27
CA PRO A 74 -1.03 9.66 11.42
C PRO A 74 -2.41 9.07 11.20
N HIS A 75 -2.60 7.81 11.60
CA HIS A 75 -3.89 7.10 11.54
C HIS A 75 -4.53 7.07 10.15
N SER A 76 -3.72 7.07 9.09
CA SER A 76 -4.18 7.03 7.70
C SER A 76 -3.67 5.78 6.97
N HIS A 77 -4.23 5.53 5.78
CA HIS A 77 -3.73 4.51 4.87
C HIS A 77 -3.79 5.04 3.44
N VAL A 78 -3.00 4.39 2.58
CA VAL A 78 -3.02 4.58 1.13
C VAL A 78 -3.07 3.21 0.46
N GLU A 79 -3.79 3.12 -0.64
CA GLU A 79 -3.93 1.91 -1.43
C GLU A 79 -3.38 2.12 -2.84
N PHE A 80 -2.62 1.15 -3.33
CA PHE A 80 -2.06 1.14 -4.67
C PHE A 80 -2.56 -0.09 -5.42
N PRO A 81 -3.46 0.08 -6.40
CA PRO A 81 -3.86 -1.00 -7.29
C PRO A 81 -2.65 -1.53 -8.06
N VAL A 82 -2.46 -2.84 -8.07
CA VAL A 82 -1.35 -3.50 -8.78
C VAL A 82 -1.87 -4.75 -9.46
N CYS A 83 -1.30 -5.16 -10.60
CA CYS A 83 -1.48 -6.54 -11.05
C CYS A 83 -0.55 -7.50 -10.30
N TRP A 84 0.70 -7.06 -10.15
CA TRP A 84 1.76 -7.71 -9.41
C TRP A 84 2.71 -6.63 -8.90
N TRP A 85 3.45 -6.92 -7.85
CA TRP A 85 4.47 -6.03 -7.35
C TRP A 85 5.49 -6.78 -6.51
N THR A 86 6.76 -6.43 -6.65
CA THR A 86 7.86 -6.93 -5.83
C THR A 86 8.75 -5.77 -5.43
N GLY A 87 9.08 -5.66 -4.15
CA GLY A 87 10.00 -4.62 -3.73
C GLY A 87 10.12 -4.47 -2.25
N ARG A 88 10.86 -3.42 -1.86
CA ARG A 88 11.05 -3.02 -0.47
C ARG A 88 10.38 -1.69 -0.19
N LEU A 89 9.79 -1.59 1.00
CA LEU A 89 9.37 -0.35 1.61
C LEU A 89 10.29 0.00 2.77
N HIS A 90 10.76 1.25 2.75
CA HIS A 90 11.63 1.80 3.77
C HIS A 90 10.95 2.99 4.44
N ALA A 91 11.15 3.14 5.74
CA ALA A 91 10.78 4.33 6.48
C ALA A 91 11.86 4.65 7.53
N PRO A 92 12.07 5.93 7.89
CA PRO A 92 12.98 6.29 8.96
C PRO A 92 12.66 5.54 10.25
N ARG A 93 13.69 4.97 10.89
CA ARG A 93 13.58 4.24 12.17
C ARG A 93 12.62 3.05 12.15
N ALA A 94 12.30 2.53 10.97
CA ALA A 94 11.53 1.29 10.80
C ALA A 94 12.40 0.21 10.16
N PRO A 95 12.21 -1.07 10.48
CA PRO A 95 12.77 -2.14 9.68
C PRO A 95 12.17 -2.14 8.27
N THR A 96 12.96 -2.58 7.29
CA THR A 96 12.49 -2.77 5.92
C THR A 96 11.42 -3.85 5.84
N ALA A 97 10.34 -3.56 5.11
CA ALA A 97 9.39 -4.56 4.66
C ALA A 97 9.71 -4.95 3.22
N GLU A 98 9.86 -6.24 2.94
CA GLU A 98 10.01 -6.76 1.58
C GLU A 98 8.88 -7.72 1.27
N PHE A 99 8.28 -7.63 0.09
CA PHE A 99 7.20 -8.51 -0.30
C PHE A 99 7.03 -8.61 -1.81
N HIS A 100 6.29 -9.65 -2.18
CA HIS A 100 5.83 -9.93 -3.52
C HIS A 100 4.35 -10.27 -3.50
N VAL A 101 3.61 -9.64 -4.41
CA VAL A 101 2.28 -10.05 -4.83
C VAL A 101 2.38 -10.54 -6.25
N GLY A 102 2.26 -11.85 -6.44
CA GLY A 102 2.29 -12.49 -7.75
C GLY A 102 0.98 -12.30 -8.50
N VAL A 103 1.09 -12.35 -9.83
CA VAL A 103 -0.07 -12.30 -10.72
C VAL A 103 -1.05 -13.41 -10.35
N ASP A 104 -0.58 -14.64 -10.18
CA ASP A 104 -1.37 -15.81 -9.77
C ASP A 104 -1.96 -15.75 -8.34
N GLY A 105 -1.50 -14.83 -7.50
CA GLY A 105 -1.86 -14.74 -6.08
C GLY A 105 -0.93 -15.49 -5.15
N GLY A 106 0.17 -16.06 -5.64
CA GLY A 106 1.29 -16.45 -4.81
C GLY A 106 1.97 -15.22 -4.21
N SER A 107 2.48 -15.36 -2.99
CA SER A 107 3.18 -14.26 -2.32
C SER A 107 4.37 -14.77 -1.51
N PHE A 108 5.37 -13.91 -1.37
CA PHE A 108 6.32 -13.97 -0.27
C PHE A 108 6.31 -12.62 0.43
N TYR A 109 6.66 -12.59 1.70
CA TYR A 109 6.78 -11.34 2.45
C TYR A 109 7.60 -11.56 3.71
N LEU A 110 8.29 -10.50 4.14
CA LEU A 110 9.15 -10.52 5.31
C LEU A 110 9.20 -9.14 5.99
N ALA A 111 9.46 -9.18 7.29
CA ALA A 111 9.73 -8.04 8.15
C ALA A 111 10.63 -8.49 9.32
N ALA A 112 11.30 -7.55 9.98
CA ALA A 112 12.11 -7.89 11.15
C ALA A 112 11.23 -8.52 12.25
N ASN A 113 11.64 -9.70 12.73
CA ASN A 113 10.99 -10.40 13.85
C ASN A 113 11.67 -10.16 15.20
N THR A 114 12.59 -9.20 15.25
CA THR A 114 13.21 -8.75 16.49
C THR A 114 13.14 -7.23 16.56
N ARG A 115 12.99 -6.71 17.79
CA ARG A 115 13.08 -5.27 18.03
C ARG A 115 14.54 -4.86 17.93
N GLN A 116 14.87 -4.07 16.92
CA GLN A 116 16.25 -3.63 16.69
C GLN A 116 16.49 -2.31 17.44
N PRO A 117 17.61 -2.17 18.18
CA PRO A 117 17.98 -0.90 18.80
C PRO A 117 18.03 0.23 17.77
N GLY A 118 17.38 1.35 18.07
CA GLY A 118 17.31 2.50 17.16
C GLY A 118 16.19 2.45 16.11
N LEU A 119 15.48 1.32 15.97
CA LEU A 119 14.26 1.21 15.15
C LEU A 119 13.04 1.13 16.08
N ASP A 120 12.40 2.27 16.30
CA ASP A 120 11.25 2.40 17.21
C ASP A 120 9.90 2.46 16.49
N VAL A 121 9.88 2.40 15.16
CA VAL A 121 8.66 2.31 14.36
C VAL A 121 8.45 0.83 14.00
N PRO A 122 7.58 0.08 14.68
CA PRO A 122 7.37 -1.33 14.40
C PRO A 122 6.63 -1.51 13.07
N VAL A 123 6.92 -2.59 12.36
CA VAL A 123 6.31 -2.90 11.06
C VAL A 123 5.76 -4.32 11.08
N ILE A 124 4.57 -4.46 10.51
CA ILE A 124 3.93 -5.74 10.24
C ILE A 124 3.59 -5.81 8.75
N VAL A 125 3.80 -6.98 8.16
CA VAL A 125 3.30 -7.30 6.82
C VAL A 125 2.25 -8.39 6.94
N SER A 126 1.05 -8.15 6.43
CA SER A 126 -0.10 -9.07 6.54
C SER A 126 -0.76 -9.30 5.18
N PRO A 127 -0.94 -10.56 4.75
CA PRO A 127 -1.68 -10.88 3.54
C PRO A 127 -3.19 -10.90 3.76
N HIS A 128 -3.93 -10.53 2.72
CA HIS A 128 -5.38 -10.56 2.70
C HIS A 128 -5.90 -11.10 1.35
N GLY A 129 -7.05 -11.75 1.41
CA GLY A 129 -7.76 -12.29 0.26
C GLY A 129 -9.03 -12.99 0.74
N ALA A 130 -10.03 -13.11 -0.13
CA ALA A 130 -11.32 -13.71 0.23
C ALA A 130 -11.20 -15.14 0.77
N LEU A 131 -10.25 -15.92 0.24
CA LEU A 131 -9.96 -17.31 0.65
C LEU A 131 -8.45 -17.57 0.53
N LEU A 132 -7.68 -17.06 1.49
CA LEU A 132 -6.24 -17.35 1.59
C LEU A 132 -6.00 -18.87 1.71
N GLN A 133 -4.94 -19.35 1.07
CA GLN A 133 -4.58 -20.77 1.09
C GLN A 133 -3.13 -20.98 1.50
N GLY A 134 -2.91 -21.96 2.38
CA GLY A 134 -1.61 -22.30 2.92
C GLY A 134 -1.27 -21.56 4.21
N GLY A 135 0.01 -21.37 4.49
CA GLY A 135 0.50 -20.67 5.67
C GLY A 135 0.64 -19.18 5.40
N CYS A 136 -0.39 -18.41 5.72
CA CYS A 136 -0.47 -16.96 5.48
C CYS A 136 -0.49 -16.12 6.78
N PRO A 137 0.41 -16.33 7.78
CA PRO A 137 0.43 -15.48 8.97
C PRO A 137 0.91 -14.07 8.63
N ALA A 138 0.57 -13.09 9.46
CA ALA A 138 1.30 -11.83 9.48
C ALA A 138 2.75 -12.06 9.96
N VAL A 139 3.68 -11.22 9.51
CA VAL A 139 5.10 -11.23 9.91
C VAL A 139 5.50 -9.87 10.47
N GLY A 140 6.51 -9.86 11.33
CA GLY A 140 7.05 -8.66 11.95
C GLY A 140 6.73 -8.51 13.44
N CYS A 141 6.95 -7.31 13.96
CA CYS A 141 6.80 -6.99 15.38
C CYS A 141 5.69 -5.95 15.60
N PRO A 142 4.69 -6.23 16.46
CA PRO A 142 3.75 -5.23 16.92
C PRO A 142 4.37 -4.32 17.99
N VAL A 143 3.69 -3.20 18.27
CA VAL A 143 4.03 -2.28 19.37
C VAL A 143 4.02 -3.03 20.71
N GLN A 144 3.04 -3.93 20.91
CA GLN A 144 2.88 -4.70 22.14
C GLN A 144 2.74 -6.20 21.82
N GLY A 145 3.33 -7.06 22.65
CA GLY A 145 3.28 -8.51 22.48
C GLY A 145 4.51 -9.11 21.77
N PRO A 146 4.47 -10.43 21.48
CA PRO A 146 5.57 -11.12 20.83
C PRO A 146 5.68 -10.73 19.36
N CYS A 147 6.89 -10.77 18.82
CA CYS A 147 7.09 -10.71 17.38
C CYS A 147 6.68 -12.04 16.74
N SER A 148 6.21 -11.98 15.51
CA SER A 148 5.81 -13.12 14.70
C SER A 148 6.99 -13.67 13.88
N ALA A 149 6.74 -14.61 12.96
CA ALA A 149 7.79 -15.10 12.06
C ALA A 149 8.43 -13.94 11.27
N SER A 150 9.69 -14.11 10.84
CA SER A 150 10.37 -13.09 10.03
C SER A 150 9.90 -13.08 8.59
N GLN A 151 9.44 -14.22 8.08
CA GLN A 151 9.12 -14.36 6.66
C GLN A 151 8.10 -15.46 6.39
N VAL A 152 7.43 -15.31 5.26
CA VAL A 152 6.68 -16.37 4.59
C VAL A 152 7.31 -16.58 3.21
N PRO A 153 7.95 -17.73 2.96
CA PRO A 153 8.54 -18.05 1.67
C PRO A 153 7.51 -18.15 0.54
N SER A 154 7.96 -17.95 -0.69
CA SER A 154 7.13 -18.13 -1.89
C SER A 154 6.48 -19.51 -1.94
N GLY A 155 5.26 -19.57 -2.50
CA GLY A 155 4.46 -20.79 -2.62
C GLY A 155 3.74 -21.25 -1.34
N ARG A 156 4.09 -20.70 -0.17
CA ARG A 156 3.41 -21.04 1.10
C ARG A 156 2.10 -20.30 1.32
N CYS A 157 2.00 -19.05 0.86
CA CYS A 157 0.78 -18.27 0.93
C CYS A 157 0.25 -17.97 -0.49
N ARG A 158 -1.02 -18.28 -0.73
CA ARG A 158 -1.70 -18.19 -2.03
C ARG A 158 -3.05 -17.51 -1.93
N ASN A 159 -3.60 -17.13 -3.08
CA ASN A 159 -4.83 -16.34 -3.24
C ASN A 159 -4.74 -14.95 -2.58
N VAL A 160 -3.54 -14.39 -2.51
CA VAL A 160 -3.35 -13.03 -2.00
C VAL A 160 -3.89 -12.02 -3.01
N GLN A 161 -4.78 -11.17 -2.52
CA GLN A 161 -5.35 -10.03 -3.21
C GLN A 161 -4.77 -8.72 -2.67
N GLU A 162 -4.38 -8.70 -1.40
CA GLU A 162 -3.82 -7.52 -0.78
C GLU A 162 -2.65 -7.88 0.15
N ILE A 163 -1.59 -7.09 0.10
CA ILE A 163 -0.58 -7.06 1.16
C ILE A 163 -0.71 -5.71 1.87
N LYS A 164 -0.90 -5.77 3.20
CA LYS A 164 -0.86 -4.61 4.08
C LYS A 164 0.49 -4.49 4.75
N VAL A 165 1.16 -3.36 4.60
CA VAL A 165 2.31 -2.96 5.40
C VAL A 165 1.83 -1.96 6.45
N ILE A 166 1.91 -2.33 7.73
CA ILE A 166 1.29 -1.60 8.84
C ILE A 166 2.39 -1.12 9.78
N TYR A 167 2.53 0.20 9.91
CA TYR A 167 3.44 0.84 10.85
C TYR A 167 2.74 1.09 12.19
N CYS A 168 3.42 0.79 13.30
CA CYS A 168 2.92 0.92 14.68
C CYS A 168 1.63 0.15 14.99
N SER A 169 1.44 -1.02 14.38
CA SER A 169 0.30 -1.88 14.73
C SER A 169 0.37 -2.35 16.19
N PRO A 170 -0.73 -2.29 16.97
CA PRO A 170 -0.75 -2.83 18.32
C PRO A 170 -0.86 -4.37 18.34
N HIS A 171 -1.18 -5.01 17.22
CA HIS A 171 -1.39 -6.46 17.12
C HIS A 171 -0.85 -7.03 15.80
N VAL A 172 -0.65 -8.35 15.79
CA VAL A 172 -0.36 -9.18 14.60
C VAL A 172 -1.62 -9.88 14.11
#